data_AF-A0AAU7J9Z7-F1
#
_entry.id   AF-A0AAU7J9Z7-F1
#
_cell.length_a   1.000
_cell.length_b   1.000
_cell.length_c   1.000
_cell.angle_alpha   90.00
_cell.angle_beta   90.00
_cell.angle_gamma   90.00
#
_symmetry.space_group_name_H-M   'P 1'
#
loop_
_entity.id
_entity.type
_entity.pdbx_description
1 polymer ?
#
loop_
_entity_poly.entity_id
_entity_poly.type
_entity_poly.pdbx_seq_one_letter_code
_entity_poly.pdbx_strand_id
1 'polypeptide(L)' 'MFSTAVAFACLVVLRWLFWATAALLVVLLVVQFLRGDADARPLATAAMAAAMAALGWIFGAAGRRLIAR' A
#
# COMPACT_ATOMS: atom_id res chain seq x y z
N MET A 1 -3.96 -22.28 -16.92
CA MET A 1 -3.09 -21.23 -17.50
C MET A 1 -3.74 -19.86 -17.50
N PHE A 2 -4.95 -19.69 -18.04
CA PHE A 2 -5.65 -18.38 -18.02
C PHE A 2 -5.94 -17.83 -16.62
N SER A 3 -6.37 -18.68 -15.68
CA SER A 3 -6.75 -18.24 -14.32
C SER A 3 -5.56 -17.70 -13.50
N THR A 4 -4.36 -18.27 -13.67
CA THR A 4 -3.14 -17.79 -12.99
C THR A 4 -2.64 -16.46 -13.56
N ALA A 5 -2.77 -16.24 -14.87
CA ALA A 5 -2.44 -14.96 -15.50
C ALA A 5 -3.35 -13.82 -15.01
N VAL A 6 -4.66 -14.08 -14.90
CA VAL A 6 -5.63 -13.10 -14.36
C VAL A 6 -5.37 -12.81 -12.88
N ALA A 7 -5.08 -13.85 -12.08
CA ALA A 7 -4.72 -13.67 -10.67
C ALA A 7 -3.44 -12.84 -10.51
N PHE A 8 -2.44 -13.05 -11.37
CA PHE A 8 -1.21 -12.27 -11.37
C PHE A 8 -1.48 -10.80 -11.71
N ALA A 9 -2.21 -10.52 -12.79
CA ALA A 9 -2.58 -9.16 -13.18
C ALA A 9 -3.35 -8.44 -12.06
N CYS A 10 -4.28 -9.14 -11.41
CA CYS A 10 -5.04 -8.60 -10.27
C CYS A 10 -4.12 -8.24 -9.10
N LEU A 11 -3.18 -9.13 -8.72
CA LEU A 11 -2.22 -8.86 -7.64
C LEU A 11 -1.28 -7.68 -7.97
N VAL A 12 -0.89 -7.51 -9.24
CA VAL A 12 -0.09 -6.37 -9.68
C VAL A 12 -0.87 -5.07 -9.54
N VAL A 13 -2.11 -5.04 -10.01
CA VAL A 13 -2.99 -3.86 -9.87
C VAL A 13 -3.23 -3.53 -8.40
N LEU A 14 -3.54 -4.55 -7.57
CA LEU A 14 -3.74 -4.36 -6.14
C LEU A 14 -2.49 -3.79 -5.48
N ARG A 15 -1.31 -4.30 -5.81
CA ARG A 15 -0.03 -3.80 -5.28
C ARG A 15 0.19 -2.34 -5.63
N TRP A 16 -0.07 -1.93 -6.88
CA TRP A 16 0.04 -0.54 -7.29
C TRP A 16 -0.96 0.35 -6.54
N LEU A 17 -2.20 -0.12 -6.36
CA LEU A 17 -3.22 0.60 -5.60
C LEU A 17 -2.78 0.80 -4.14
N PHE A 18 -2.26 -0.24 -3.47
CA PHE A 18 -1.75 -0.12 -2.10
C PHE A 18 -0.57 0.84 -1.99
N TRP A 19 0.35 0.83 -2.96
CA TRP A 19 1.47 1.78 -3.01
C TRP A 19 1.00 3.22 -3.24
N ALA A 20 0.03 3.44 -4.13
CA ALA A 20 -0.55 4.76 -4.35
C ALA A 20 -1.24 5.29 -3.10
N THR A 21 -2.02 4.45 -2.41
CA THR A 21 -2.68 4.82 -1.15
C THR A 21 -1.67 5.10 -0.04
N ALA A 22 -0.60 4.29 0.06
CA ALA A 22 0.48 4.53 1.01
C ALA A 22 1.17 5.88 0.74
N ALA A 23 1.48 6.19 -0.53
CA ALA A 23 2.04 7.47 -0.92
C ALA A 23 1.11 8.65 -0.56
N LEU A 24 -0.19 8.49 -0.81
CA LEU A 24 -1.19 9.51 -0.44
C LEU A 24 -1.23 9.76 1.08
N LEU A 25 -1.17 8.69 1.88
CA LEU A 25 -1.12 8.79 3.34
C LEU A 25 0.16 9.45 3.85
N VAL A 26 1.30 9.20 3.19
CA VAL A 26 2.56 9.88 3.49
C VAL A 26 2.44 11.38 3.18
N VAL A 27 1.89 11.76 2.03
CA VAL A 27 1.65 13.17 1.68
C VAL A 27 0.74 13.84 2.70
N LEU A 28 -0.37 13.18 3.06
CA LEU A 28 -1.27 13.65 4.11
C LEU A 28 -0.51 13.87 5.41
N LEU A 29 0.30 12.92 5.84
CA LEU A 29 1.08 13.01 7.07
C LEU A 29 2.06 14.21 7.03
N VAL A 30 2.75 14.43 5.92
CA VAL A 30 3.62 15.60 5.73
C VAL A 30 2.82 16.90 5.83
N VAL A 31 1.65 16.98 5.19
CA VAL A 31 0.78 18.16 5.25
C VAL A 31 0.25 18.39 6.67
N GLN A 32 -0.16 17.34 7.39
CA GLN A 32 -0.64 17.46 8.79
C GLN A 32 0.49 17.98 9.70
N PHE A 33 1.73 17.49 9.47
CA PHE A 33 2.90 17.92 10.21
C PHE A 33 3.26 19.39 9.93
N LEU A 34 3.18 19.81 8.67
CA LEU A 34 3.43 21.20 8.26
C LEU A 34 2.34 22.17 8.73
N ARG A 35 1.08 21.71 8.79
CA ARG A 35 -0.03 22.52 9.34
C ARG A 35 0.03 22.66 10.86
N GLY A 36 0.78 21.81 11.56
CA GLY A 36 0.77 21.79 13.02
C GLY A 36 -0.61 21.45 13.59
N ASP A 37 -1.45 20.74 12.82
CA ASP A 37 -2.80 20.36 13.26
C ASP A 37 -2.67 19.36 14.42
N ALA A 38 -2.92 19.80 15.64
CA ALA A 38 -2.86 18.96 16.85
C ALA A 38 -4.03 17.96 16.95
N ASP A 39 -5.17 18.27 16.34
CA ASP A 39 -6.33 17.38 16.26
C ASP A 39 -6.17 16.26 15.21
N ALA A 40 -5.26 16.46 14.27
CA ALA A 40 -4.99 15.53 13.21
C ALA A 40 -4.18 14.35 13.73
N ARG A 41 -4.84 13.32 14.29
CA ARG A 41 -4.25 12.05 14.78
C ARG A 41 -3.13 11.50 13.88
N PRO A 42 -1.86 11.93 14.06
CA PRO A 42 -0.82 11.73 13.05
C PRO A 42 -0.24 10.33 13.17
N LEU A 43 -0.23 9.79 14.39
CA LEU A 43 0.09 8.41 14.70
C LEU A 43 -0.86 7.43 14.00
N ALA A 44 -2.16 7.75 13.91
CA ALA A 44 -3.12 6.89 13.23
C ALA A 44 -2.85 6.87 11.72
N THR A 45 -2.54 8.03 11.12
CA THR A 45 -2.18 8.13 9.69
C THR A 45 -0.85 7.43 9.39
N ALA A 46 0.14 7.55 10.28
CA ALA A 46 1.42 6.87 10.18
C ALA A 46 1.26 5.35 10.24
N ALA A 47 0.48 4.84 11.20
CA ALA A 47 0.21 3.42 11.36
C ALA A 47 -0.52 2.85 10.13
N MET A 48 -1.50 3.58 9.60
CA MET A 48 -2.21 3.20 8.37
C MET A 48 -1.27 3.18 7.15
N ALA A 49 -0.38 4.17 7.02
CA ALA A 49 0.60 4.25 5.94
C ALA A 49 1.57 3.06 6.00
N ALA A 50 2.07 2.73 7.20
CA ALA A 50 2.93 1.57 7.43
C ALA A 50 2.21 0.25 7.12
N ALA A 51 0.95 0.11 7.53
CA ALA A 51 0.13 -1.07 7.24
C ALA A 51 -0.08 -1.25 5.72
N MET A 52 -0.36 -0.17 4.98
CA MET A 52 -0.52 -0.24 3.52
C MET A 52 0.80 -0.51 2.79
N ALA A 53 1.93 0.02 3.28
CA ALA A 53 3.24 -0.31 2.75
C ALA A 53 3.59 -1.79 2.97
N ALA A 54 3.28 -2.33 4.16
CA ALA A 54 3.50 -3.75 4.48
C ALA A 54 2.62 -4.66 3.59
N LEU A 55 1.33 -4.33 3.42
CA LEU A 55 0.43 -5.05 2.53
C LEU A 55 0.92 -5.02 1.07
N GLY A 56 1.37 -3.86 0.57
CA GLY A 56 1.96 -3.74 -0.77
C GLY A 56 3.18 -4.64 -0.97
N TRP A 57 4.00 -4.83 0.08
CA TRP A 57 5.12 -5.78 0.08
C TRP A 57 4.65 -7.24 0.05
N ILE A 58 3.65 -7.59 0.87
CA ILE A 58 3.09 -8.94 0.94
C ILE A 58 2.43 -9.33 -0.39
N PHE A 59 1.63 -8.46 -0.99
CA PHE A 59 1.00 -8.71 -2.30
C PHE A 59 2.05 -8.84 -3.41
N GLY A 60 3.13 -8.04 -3.37
CA GLY A 60 4.27 -8.20 -4.27
C GLY A 60 5.02 -9.52 -4.10
N ALA A 61 5.20 -9.97 -2.85
CA ALA A 61 5.81 -11.26 -2.56
C ALA A 61 4.91 -12.43 -2.99
N ALA A 62 3.59 -12.33 -2.77
CA ALA A 62 2.61 -13.34 -3.19
C ALA A 62 2.55 -13.47 -4.72
N GLY A 63 2.61 -12.36 -5.46
CA GLY A 63 2.70 -12.37 -6.93
C GLY A 63 3.95 -13.07 -7.45
N ARG A 64 5.11 -12.86 -6.80
CA ARG A 64 6.36 -13.59 -7.12
C ARG A 64 6.26 -15.09 -6.82
N ARG A 65 5.57 -15.47 -5.74
CA ARG A 65 5.34 -16.88 -5.37
C ARG A 65 4.41 -17.61 -6.34
N LEU A 66 3.47 -16.89 -6.96
CA LEU A 66 2.58 -17.43 -7.99
C LEU A 66 3.28 -17.68 -9.33
N ILE A 67 4.36 -16.96 -9.65
CA ILE A 67 5.20 -17.21 -10.83
C ILE A 67 6.18 -18.37 -10.59
N ALA A 68 6.57 -18.61 -9.33
CA ALA A 68 7.54 -19.66 -8.97
C ALA A 68 6.93 -21.07 -8.86
N ARG A 69 5.62 -21.24 -9.11
CA ARG A 69 4.90 -22.52 -9.16
C ARG A 69 4.50 -22.84 -10.59
#